data_AF-A0A2N6E1A5-F1
#
_entry.id   AF-A0A2N6E1A5-F1
#
_cell.length_a   1.000
_cell.length_b   1.000
_cell.length_c   1.000
_cell.angle_alpha   90.00
_cell.angle_beta   90.00
_cell.angle_gamma   90.00
#
_symmetry.space_group_name_H-M   'P 1'
#
loop_
_entity.id
_entity.type
_entity.pdbx_description
1 polymer ?
#
loop_
_entity_poly.entity_id
_entity_poly.type
_entity_poly.pdbx_seq_one_letter_code
_entity_poly.pdbx_strand_id
1 'polypeptide(L)'
;ASAEEVEALQEPLVELCARYLHERRPKDGAPLDPVARFHLGNGARIEQINWRGDLSEKGLRESCGMMVNYRYRLEDMKQNIEAYATEKQIAVAPRVRNLLREEGASLSSLAGLRRFLPGSRNSETS
;
A
#
# COMPACT_ATOMS: atom_id res chain seq x y z
N ALA A 1 -0.26 -21.16 -3.10
CA ALA A 1 0.00 -20.43 -4.35
C ALA A 1 1.40 -20.80 -4.84
N SER A 2 1.56 -21.01 -6.14
CA SER A 2 2.86 -21.12 -6.80
C SER A 2 3.64 -19.79 -6.68
N ALA A 3 4.95 -19.83 -6.92
CA ALA A 3 5.76 -18.62 -6.91
C ALA A 3 5.29 -17.59 -7.96
N GLU A 4 4.84 -18.07 -9.12
CA GLU A 4 4.31 -17.23 -10.20
C GLU A 4 2.98 -16.56 -9.80
N GLU A 5 2.08 -17.30 -9.16
CA GLU A 5 0.81 -16.74 -8.64
C GLU A 5 1.05 -15.67 -7.57
N VAL A 6 2.03 -15.89 -6.68
CA VAL A 6 2.40 -14.91 -5.65
C VAL A 6 2.98 -13.64 -6.30
N GLU A 7 3.84 -13.79 -7.30
CA GLU A 7 4.44 -12.65 -7.98
C GLU A 7 3.40 -11.83 -8.77
N ALA A 8 2.43 -12.49 -9.40
CA ALA A 8 1.32 -11.83 -10.08
C ALA A 8 0.44 -10.97 -9.15
N LEU A 9 0.50 -11.19 -7.84
CA LEU A 9 -0.22 -10.41 -6.85
C LEU A 9 0.54 -9.16 -6.38
N GLN A 10 1.84 -9.03 -6.69
CA GLN A 10 2.66 -7.94 -6.16
C GLN A 10 2.08 -6.56 -6.49
N GLU A 11 1.90 -6.27 -7.78
CA GLU A 11 1.43 -4.96 -8.24
C GLU A 11 0.06 -4.58 -7.65
N PRO A 12 -1.01 -5.41 -7.79
CA PRO A 12 -2.32 -5.07 -7.24
C PRO A 12 -2.33 -4.96 -5.71
N LEU A 13 -1.57 -5.80 -4.99
CA LEU A 13 -1.51 -5.70 -3.53
C LEU A 13 -0.73 -4.48 -3.06
N VAL A 14 0.35 -4.09 -3.74
CA VAL A 14 1.11 -2.88 -3.41
C VAL A 14 0.27 -1.62 -3.67
N GLU A 15 -0.52 -1.58 -4.75
CA GLU A 15 -1.46 -0.48 -5.00
C GLU A 15 -2.57 -0.41 -3.93
N LEU A 16 -3.17 -1.55 -3.59
CA LEU A 16 -4.19 -1.61 -2.54
C LEU A 16 -3.62 -1.20 -1.17
N CYS A 17 -2.38 -1.59 -0.86
CA CYS A 17 -1.68 -1.16 0.34
C CYS A 17 -1.48 0.37 0.37
N ALA A 18 -1.04 0.96 -0.75
CA ALA A 18 -0.89 2.41 -0.85
C ALA A 18 -2.23 3.13 -0.61
N ARG A 19 -3.32 2.63 -1.20
CA ARG A 19 -4.68 3.16 -1.00
C ARG A 19 -5.11 3.03 0.46
N TYR A 20 -4.94 1.86 1.07
CA TYR A 20 -5.26 1.63 2.49
C TYR A 20 -4.48 2.58 3.42
N LEU A 21 -3.19 2.80 3.16
CA LEU A 21 -2.36 3.74 3.92
C LEU A 21 -2.78 5.21 3.74
N HIS A 22 -3.50 5.53 2.66
CA HIS A 22 -4.03 6.88 2.40
C HIS A 22 -5.48 7.07 2.85
N GLU A 23 -6.20 5.98 3.12
CA GLU A 23 -7.60 5.99 3.54
C GLU A 23 -7.74 6.61 4.95
N ARG A 24 -8.80 7.40 5.13
CA ARG A 24 -9.02 8.20 6.35
C ARG A 24 -10.25 7.73 7.11
N ARG A 25 -10.16 7.74 8.43
CA ARG A 25 -11.25 7.38 9.34
C ARG A 25 -12.33 8.47 9.30
N PRO A 26 -13.63 8.13 9.14
CA PRO A 26 -14.70 9.12 9.08
C PRO A 26 -14.82 10.02 10.31
N LYS A 27 -14.45 9.51 11.50
CA LYS A 27 -14.69 10.24 12.76
C LYS A 27 -13.77 11.43 13.00
N ASP A 28 -12.51 11.35 12.53
CA ASP A 28 -11.45 12.31 12.90
C ASP A 28 -10.46 12.59 11.76
N GLY A 29 -10.68 12.02 10.57
CA GLY A 29 -9.82 12.22 9.41
C GLY A 29 -8.41 11.60 9.53
N ALA A 30 -8.11 10.89 10.62
CA ALA A 30 -6.81 10.23 10.80
C ALA A 30 -6.67 9.01 9.87
N PRO A 31 -5.45 8.62 9.46
CA PRO A 31 -5.22 7.38 8.72
C PRO A 31 -5.93 6.17 9.36
N LEU A 32 -6.45 5.24 8.54
CA LEU A 32 -7.02 3.99 9.05
C LEU A 32 -6.02 3.22 9.92
N ASP A 33 -4.81 3.07 9.40
CA ASP A 33 -3.77 2.24 10.00
C ASP A 33 -3.24 2.83 11.33
N PRO A 34 -3.27 2.09 12.44
CA PRO A 34 -2.77 2.58 13.73
C PRO A 34 -1.25 2.83 13.74
N VAL A 35 -0.47 2.05 13.01
CA VAL A 35 1.00 2.20 12.95
C VAL A 35 1.36 3.43 12.12
N ALA A 36 0.67 3.67 11.01
CA ALA A 36 0.79 4.90 10.23
C ALA A 36 0.48 6.13 11.08
N ARG A 37 -0.62 6.10 11.85
CA ARG A 37 -0.98 7.19 12.77
C ARG A 37 0.12 7.50 13.77
N PHE A 38 0.73 6.47 14.35
CA PHE A 38 1.85 6.63 15.29
C PHE A 38 3.07 7.31 14.63
N HIS A 39 3.51 6.80 13.48
CA HIS A 39 4.70 7.34 12.82
C HIS A 39 4.48 8.74 12.24
N LEU A 40 3.34 8.98 11.61
CA LEU A 40 2.97 10.29 11.05
C LEU A 40 2.81 11.34 12.17
N GLY A 41 2.21 10.95 13.30
CA GLY A 41 2.11 11.81 14.49
C GLY A 41 3.47 12.22 15.05
N ASN A 42 4.51 11.40 14.85
CA ASN A 42 5.88 11.69 15.25
C ASN A 42 6.69 12.41 14.15
N GLY A 43 6.06 12.82 13.05
CA GLY A 43 6.71 13.58 11.97
C GLY A 43 7.39 12.75 10.89
N ALA A 44 7.18 11.44 10.86
CA ALA A 44 7.64 10.62 9.75
C ALA A 44 6.83 10.90 8.48
N ARG A 45 7.36 10.42 7.35
CA ARG A 45 6.58 10.19 6.13
C ARG A 45 6.60 8.71 5.76
N ILE A 46 5.58 8.28 5.03
CA ILE A 46 5.57 6.96 4.37
C ILE A 46 6.60 7.00 3.23
N GLU A 47 7.69 6.26 3.36
CA GLU A 47 8.80 6.29 2.41
C GLU A 47 8.63 5.23 1.32
N GLN A 48 8.28 4.00 1.70
CA GLN A 48 8.29 2.85 0.82
C GLN A 48 7.38 1.74 1.35
N ILE A 49 6.71 1.05 0.42
CA ILE A 49 6.01 -0.21 0.67
C ILE A 49 6.91 -1.35 0.20
N ASN A 50 7.10 -2.35 1.05
CA ASN A 50 7.94 -3.51 0.80
C ASN A 50 7.06 -4.74 0.59
N TRP A 51 7.02 -5.22 -0.65
CA TRP A 51 6.47 -6.53 -0.96
C TRP A 51 7.33 -7.62 -0.28
N ARG A 52 6.68 -8.58 0.38
CA ARG A 52 7.35 -9.70 1.08
C ARG A 52 8.38 -9.24 2.13
N GLY A 53 8.12 -8.12 2.80
CA GLY A 53 8.98 -7.59 3.84
C GLY A 53 8.95 -8.38 5.15
N ASP A 54 7.88 -9.12 5.43
CA ASP A 54 7.79 -10.06 6.56
C ASP A 54 7.04 -11.34 6.14
N LEU A 55 7.78 -12.41 5.89
CA LEU A 55 7.22 -13.72 5.50
C LEU A 55 6.95 -14.64 6.70
N SER A 56 7.03 -14.13 7.93
CA SER A 56 6.57 -14.88 9.10
C SER A 56 5.06 -15.15 9.01
N GLU A 57 4.61 -16.17 9.74
CA GLU A 57 3.19 -16.50 9.81
C GLU A 57 2.35 -15.29 10.30
N LYS A 58 2.92 -14.48 11.20
CA LYS A 58 2.31 -13.25 11.68
C LYS A 58 2.20 -12.20 10.57
N GLY A 59 3.30 -11.88 9.88
CA GLY A 59 3.31 -10.89 8.80
C GLY A 59 2.36 -11.25 7.66
N LEU A 60 2.28 -12.53 7.29
CA LEU A 60 1.32 -13.01 6.30
C LEU A 60 -0.14 -12.83 6.74
N ARG A 61 -0.47 -13.11 8.00
CA ARG A 61 -1.83 -12.93 8.54
C ARG A 61 -2.23 -11.47 8.70
N GLU A 62 -1.30 -10.60 9.11
CA GLU A 62 -1.61 -9.20 9.44
C GLU A 62 -1.63 -8.29 8.21
N SER A 63 -0.75 -8.52 7.23
CA SER A 63 -0.55 -7.59 6.11
C SER A 63 -0.17 -8.25 4.79
N CYS A 64 -0.46 -9.55 4.60
CA CYS A 64 -0.03 -10.32 3.43
C CYS A 64 1.50 -10.27 3.21
N GLY A 65 2.26 -10.12 4.31
CA GLY A 65 3.70 -9.99 4.32
C GLY A 65 4.23 -8.64 3.82
N MET A 66 3.37 -7.63 3.67
CA MET A 66 3.78 -6.28 3.34
C MET A 66 4.33 -5.56 4.58
N MET A 67 5.43 -4.83 4.39
CA MET A 67 6.01 -3.94 5.40
C MET A 67 6.12 -2.52 4.86
N VAL A 68 6.19 -1.54 5.74
CA VAL A 68 6.28 -0.12 5.34
C VAL A 68 7.49 0.52 6.02
N ASN A 69 8.32 1.22 5.25
CA ASN A 69 9.34 2.09 5.82
C ASN A 69 8.75 3.46 6.09
N TYR A 70 8.87 3.90 7.34
CA TYR A 70 8.63 5.28 7.74
C TYR A 70 9.97 5.99 7.87
N ARG A 71 10.11 7.14 7.21
CA ARG A 71 11.35 7.91 7.23
C ARG A 71 11.17 9.18 8.05
N TYR A 72 12.08 9.38 8.99
CA TYR A 72 12.24 10.61 9.74
C TYR A 72 13.36 11.44 9.11
N ARG A 73 13.05 12.68 8.73
CA ARG A 73 14.03 13.66 8.28
C ARG A 73 13.92 14.87 9.18
N LEU A 74 15.01 15.29 9.80
CA LEU A 74 15.03 16.44 10.70
C LEU A 74 14.51 17.72 10.02
N GLU A 75 14.85 17.90 8.75
CA GLU A 75 14.42 19.04 7.93
C GLU A 75 12.90 19.12 7.75
N ASP A 76 12.21 17.97 7.63
CA ASP A 76 10.77 17.92 7.34
C ASP A 76 9.94 17.68 8.63
N MET A 77 10.57 17.23 9.71
CA MET A 77 9.90 16.68 10.90
C MET A 77 8.90 17.66 11.51
N LYS A 78 9.33 18.91 11.74
CA LYS A 78 8.45 19.95 12.34
C LYS A 78 7.22 20.21 11.47
N GLN A 79 7.43 20.37 10.16
CA GLN A 79 6.35 20.60 9.20
C GLN A 79 5.38 19.42 9.17
N ASN A 80 5.89 18.18 9.17
CA ASN A 80 5.05 16.98 9.17
C ASN A 80 4.21 16.87 10.45
N ILE A 81 4.81 17.14 11.62
CA ILE A 81 4.09 17.12 12.91
C ILE A 81 2.95 18.14 12.90
N GLU A 82 3.23 19.37 12.49
CA GLU A 82 2.25 20.45 12.45
C GLU A 82 1.10 20.14 11.47
N ALA A 83 1.43 19.69 10.26
CA ALA A 83 0.45 19.30 9.25
C ALA A 83 -0.43 18.11 9.70
N TYR A 84 0.15 17.13 10.39
CA TYR A 84 -0.61 16.01 10.92
C TYR A 84 -1.48 16.41 12.13
N ALA A 85 -0.97 17.27 13.01
CA ALA A 85 -1.72 17.77 14.16
C ALA A 85 -2.98 18.51 13.71
N THR A 86 -2.86 19.41 12.73
CA THR A 86 -3.92 20.28 12.25
C THR A 86 -4.89 19.59 11.29
N GLU A 87 -4.39 18.89 10.27
CA GLU A 87 -5.21 18.42 9.14
C GLU A 87 -5.19 16.90 8.95
N LYS A 88 -4.49 16.19 9.84
CA LYS A 88 -4.19 14.75 9.68
C LYS A 88 -3.55 14.47 8.32
N GLN A 89 -2.71 15.38 7.84
CA GLN A 89 -2.05 15.24 6.55
C GLN A 89 -1.15 14.00 6.54
N ILE A 90 -1.30 13.18 5.51
CA ILE A 90 -0.52 11.96 5.31
C ILE A 90 0.71 12.31 4.47
N ALA A 91 1.85 12.50 5.13
CA ALA A 91 3.13 12.74 4.46
C ALA A 91 3.59 11.46 3.75
N VAL A 92 3.82 11.54 2.44
CA VAL A 92 4.21 10.40 1.59
C VAL A 92 5.33 10.80 0.63
N ALA A 93 6.28 9.87 0.41
CA ALA A 93 7.30 10.03 -0.62
C ALA A 93 6.69 9.98 -2.03
N PRO A 94 7.31 10.62 -3.04
CA PRO A 94 6.81 10.62 -4.42
C PRO A 94 6.53 9.22 -4.98
N ARG A 95 7.36 8.24 -4.63
CA ARG A 95 7.20 6.84 -5.08
C ARG A 95 5.91 6.19 -4.59
N VAL A 96 5.50 6.48 -3.35
CA VAL A 96 4.23 5.97 -2.79
C VAL A 96 3.06 6.78 -3.35
N ARG A 97 3.23 8.10 -3.52
CA ARG A 97 2.21 8.96 -4.14
C ARG A 97 1.86 8.53 -5.56
N ASN A 98 2.83 8.07 -6.33
CA ASN A 98 2.59 7.61 -7.71
C ASN A 98 1.70 6.35 -7.77
N LEU A 99 1.71 5.50 -6.73
CA LEU A 99 0.81 4.33 -6.62
C LEU A 99 -0.66 4.73 -6.43
N LEU A 100 -0.94 6.00 -6.09
CA LEU A 100 -2.28 6.52 -5.89
C LEU A 100 -2.87 7.15 -7.17
N ARG A 101 -2.09 7.29 -8.25
CA ARG A 101 -2.55 7.93 -9.48
C ARG A 101 -3.34 6.92 -10.33
N GLU A 102 -4.53 7.32 -10.78
CA GLU A 102 -5.45 6.47 -11.55
C GLU A 102 -5.11 6.34 -13.05
N GLU A 103 -3.84 6.37 -13.44
CA GLU A 103 -3.52 6.21 -14.87
C GLU A 103 -3.66 4.73 -15.29
N GLY A 104 -4.88 4.35 -15.69
CA GLY A 104 -5.19 3.13 -16.46
C GLY A 104 -5.30 1.81 -15.70
N ALA A 105 -5.04 1.77 -14.39
CA ALA A 105 -4.78 0.52 -13.65
C ALA A 105 -6.02 -0.31 -13.23
N SER A 106 -7.22 0.29 -13.17
CA SER A 106 -8.37 -0.37 -12.51
C SER A 106 -8.86 -1.65 -13.22
N LEU A 107 -8.56 -1.85 -14.51
CA LEU A 107 -8.91 -3.05 -15.26
C LEU A 107 -7.69 -3.78 -15.83
N SER A 108 -6.55 -3.11 -16.03
CA SER A 108 -5.32 -3.73 -16.54
C SER A 108 -4.58 -4.55 -15.46
N SER A 109 -4.53 -4.07 -14.21
CA SER A 109 -3.88 -4.76 -13.09
C SER A 109 -4.60 -6.08 -12.75
N LEU A 110 -5.93 -6.08 -12.82
CA LEU A 110 -6.75 -7.31 -12.70
C LEU A 110 -6.75 -8.18 -13.97
N ALA A 111 -6.45 -7.62 -15.15
CA ALA A 111 -6.35 -8.40 -16.38
C ALA A 111 -5.19 -9.42 -16.31
N GLY A 112 -4.09 -9.06 -15.65
CA GLY A 112 -2.97 -9.98 -15.39
C GLY A 112 -3.38 -11.16 -14.49
N LEU A 113 -4.27 -10.92 -13.52
CA LEU A 113 -4.82 -11.91 -12.59
C LEU A 113 -5.90 -12.80 -13.22
N ARG A 114 -6.58 -12.36 -14.28
CA ARG A 114 -7.62 -13.16 -14.97
C ARG A 114 -7.12 -14.54 -15.40
N ARG A 115 -5.86 -14.65 -15.81
CA ARG A 115 -5.25 -15.92 -16.25
C ARG A 115 -5.17 -16.96 -15.12
N PHE A 116 -5.20 -16.52 -13.86
CA PHE A 116 -5.10 -17.36 -12.67
C PHE A 116 -6.46 -17.61 -12.00
N LEU A 117 -7.55 -17.04 -12.52
CA LEU A 117 -8.91 -17.32 -12.05
C LEU A 117 -9.44 -18.62 -12.67
N PRO A 118 -10.02 -19.54 -11.88
CA PRO A 118 -10.64 -20.75 -12.42
C PRO A 118 -11.84 -20.38 -13.30
N GLY A 119 -11.73 -20.65 -14.61
CA GLY A 119 -12.75 -20.33 -15.62
C GLY A 119 -12.22 -19.65 -16.89
N SER A 120 -10.94 -19.26 -16.96
CA SER A 120 -10.38 -18.52 -18.12
C SER A 120 -9.83 -19.39 -19.27
N ARG A 121 -10.01 -20.72 -19.26
CA ARG A 121 -9.60 -21.57 -20.40
C ARG A 121 -10.75 -21.64 -21.42
N ASN A 122 -10.80 -20.66 -22.32
CA ASN A 122 -11.58 -20.82 -23.54
C ASN A 122 -10.87 -21.81 -24.47
N SER A 123 -11.68 -22.73 -24.98
CA SER A 123 -11.38 -23.75 -25.97
C SER A 123 -10.85 -23.12 -27.27
N GLU A 124 -9.57 -23.32 -27.55
CA GLU A 124 -9.02 -23.26 -28.89
C GLU A 124 -8.53 -24.65 -29.27
N THR A 125 -9.39 -25.43 -29.93
CA THR A 125 -8.99 -26.38 -30.97
C THR A 125 -10.17 -26.52 -31.92
N SER A 126 -9.95 -26.08 -33.16
CA SER A 126 -10.77 -26.39 -34.34
C SER A 126 -10.80 -27.88 -34.62
#